data_AF-A0A523BHD5-F1
#
_entry.id   AF-A0A523BHD5-F1
#
_cell.length_a   1.000
_cell.length_b   1.000
_cell.length_c   1.000
_cell.angle_alpha   90.00
_cell.angle_beta   90.00
_cell.angle_gamma   90.00
#
_symmetry.space_group_name_H-M   'P 1'
#
loop_
_entity.id
_entity.type
_entity.pdbx_description
1 polymer ?
#
loop_
_entity_poly.entity_id
_entity_poly.type
_entity_poly.pdbx_seq_one_letter_code
_entity_poly.pdbx_strand_id
1 'polypeptide(L)'
;MGGGKKGKPKLAKELAPIKEKEKKKEEKKETKVYTGLLVDQKTLEDIKKDIMKMKFITPYQLHSKYNIKYSVAKDIIEMFESQKLLKAIKTGRRLGIYVPAS
;
A
#
# COMPACT_ATOMS: atom_id res chain seq x y z
N MET A 1 -35.68 51.79 -3.27
CA MET A 1 -34.51 52.05 -2.40
C MET A 1 -34.27 50.83 -1.51
N GLY A 2 -33.02 50.42 -1.33
CA GLY A 2 -32.59 49.62 -0.17
C GLY A 2 -32.32 48.13 -0.40
N GLY A 3 -31.31 47.80 -1.20
CA GLY A 3 -30.67 46.48 -1.14
C GLY A 3 -29.92 46.29 0.18
N GLY A 4 -29.97 45.07 0.72
CA GLY A 4 -29.29 44.72 1.97
C GLY A 4 -28.72 43.29 1.94
N LYS A 5 -27.60 43.09 1.24
CA LYS A 5 -26.73 41.92 1.42
C LYS A 5 -26.15 41.97 2.84
N LYS A 6 -26.49 41.01 3.71
CA LYS A 6 -25.76 40.77 4.96
C LYS A 6 -24.91 39.51 4.81
N GLY A 7 -23.61 39.70 5.01
CA GLY A 7 -22.52 38.87 4.51
C GLY A 7 -22.29 37.55 5.25
N LYS A 8 -21.56 36.67 4.57
CA LYS A 8 -21.00 35.43 5.10
C LYS A 8 -19.93 35.75 6.17
N PRO A 9 -19.95 35.14 7.36
CA PRO A 9 -18.81 35.28 8.27
C PRO A 9 -17.61 34.49 7.72
N LYS A 10 -16.57 35.22 7.30
CA LYS A 10 -15.22 34.69 7.12
C LYS A 10 -14.57 34.61 8.50
N LEU A 11 -14.45 33.41 9.07
CA LEU A 11 -13.52 33.15 10.15
C LEU A 11 -12.19 32.71 9.54
N ALA A 12 -11.36 33.71 9.27
CA ALA A 12 -9.94 33.55 8.97
C ALA A 12 -9.16 33.89 10.24
N LYS A 13 -8.53 32.88 10.83
CA LYS A 13 -7.38 32.89 11.76
C LYS A 13 -7.28 31.44 12.25
N GLU A 14 -6.22 30.69 12.02
CA GLU A 14 -4.82 31.07 12.13
C GLU A 14 -3.94 30.36 11.10
N LEU A 15 -3.05 31.16 10.52
CA LEU A 15 -1.83 30.76 9.81
C LEU A 15 -0.85 30.25 10.89
N ALA A 16 -0.36 29.02 10.82
CA ALA A 16 1.01 28.65 10.37
C ALA A 16 1.69 27.77 11.47
N PRO A 17 2.81 27.06 11.23
CA PRO A 17 3.44 26.60 9.98
C PRO A 17 3.74 25.07 9.97
N ILE A 18 3.66 24.47 8.78
CA ILE A 18 4.73 23.69 8.13
C ILE A 18 5.91 23.26 9.07
N LYS A 19 5.75 22.26 9.95
CA LYS A 19 6.89 21.75 10.78
C LYS A 19 6.95 20.24 11.03
N GLU A 20 6.16 19.42 10.35
CA GLU A 20 6.33 17.94 10.39
C GLU A 20 6.60 17.31 9.03
N LYS A 21 7.02 18.11 8.04
CA LYS A 21 7.43 17.60 6.72
C LYS A 21 8.94 17.40 6.55
N GLU A 22 9.77 17.67 7.56
CA GLU A 22 11.23 17.64 7.42
C GLU A 22 11.97 16.48 8.12
N LYS A 23 11.30 15.64 8.93
CA LYS A 23 11.98 14.48 9.59
C LYS A 23 11.88 13.14 8.87
N LYS A 24 11.28 13.07 7.68
CA LYS A 24 11.16 11.81 6.93
C LYS A 24 11.81 11.88 5.56
N LYS A 25 12.95 12.57 5.47
CA LYS A 25 13.70 12.79 4.22
C LYS A 25 15.03 12.04 4.14
N GLU A 26 15.41 11.26 5.17
CA GLU A 26 16.73 10.61 5.22
C GLU A 26 16.76 9.09 4.97
N GLU A 27 15.63 8.40 4.86
CA GLU A 27 15.62 7.02 4.36
C GLU A 27 15.03 6.94 2.96
N LYS A 28 15.61 7.70 2.04
CA LYS A 28 15.41 7.49 0.61
C LYS A 28 16.30 6.34 0.14
N LYS A 29 16.13 5.16 0.76
CA LYS A 29 16.65 3.90 0.21
C LYS A 29 15.78 3.55 -0.98
N GLU A 30 16.22 3.99 -2.15
CA GLU A 30 15.92 3.40 -3.47
C GLU A 30 14.57 2.68 -3.61
N THR A 31 13.49 3.41 -3.31
CA THR A 31 12.14 2.92 -3.57
C THR A 31 11.93 3.03 -5.07
N LYS A 32 12.32 1.99 -5.83
CA LYS A 32 11.94 1.87 -7.24
C LYS A 32 10.41 1.86 -7.27
N VAL A 33 9.85 2.91 -7.82
CA VAL A 33 8.41 3.09 -7.96
C VAL A 33 7.93 2.13 -9.05
N TYR A 34 7.64 0.90 -8.65
CA TYR A 34 6.83 0.00 -9.46
C TYR A 34 5.38 0.40 -9.20
N THR A 35 4.89 1.33 -10.02
CA THR A 35 3.46 1.72 -10.16
C THR A 35 2.65 1.69 -8.86
N GLY A 36 2.70 2.75 -8.07
CA GLY A 36 1.82 2.95 -6.91
C GLY A 36 2.23 2.24 -5.61
N LEU A 37 3.22 1.34 -5.66
CA LEU A 37 3.71 0.58 -4.50
C LEU A 37 5.06 1.14 -4.02
N LEU A 38 5.05 1.93 -2.93
CA LEU A 38 6.26 2.27 -2.19
C LEU A 38 6.69 1.05 -1.35
N VAL A 39 7.26 0.04 -1.99
CA VAL A 39 7.83 -1.13 -1.31
C VAL A 39 9.29 -1.25 -1.72
N ASP A 40 10.17 -1.42 -0.74
CA ASP A 40 11.60 -1.57 -0.99
C ASP A 40 11.87 -2.90 -1.72
N GLN A 41 12.83 -2.88 -2.66
CA GLN A 41 13.21 -4.07 -3.42
C GLN A 41 13.64 -5.24 -2.52
N LYS A 42 14.33 -4.94 -1.41
CA LYS A 42 14.72 -5.94 -0.42
C LYS A 42 13.50 -6.67 0.17
N THR A 43 12.48 -5.91 0.54
CA THR A 43 11.24 -6.47 1.07
C THR A 43 10.52 -7.33 0.05
N LEU A 44 10.50 -6.94 -1.24
CA LEU A 44 9.92 -7.77 -2.30
C LEU A 44 10.65 -9.10 -2.48
N GLU A 45 11.98 -9.11 -2.41
CA GLU A 45 12.78 -10.33 -2.48
C GLU A 45 12.54 -11.25 -1.27
N ASP A 46 12.45 -10.68 -0.08
CA ASP A 46 12.16 -11.41 1.15
C ASP A 46 10.75 -12.02 1.11
N ILE A 47 9.77 -11.25 0.64
CA ILE A 47 8.40 -11.74 0.38
C ILE A 47 8.46 -12.93 -0.58
N LYS A 48 9.18 -12.82 -1.70
CA LYS A 48 9.28 -13.90 -2.69
C LYS A 48 9.85 -15.19 -2.09
N LYS A 49 10.93 -15.08 -1.29
CA LYS A 49 11.55 -16.23 -0.60
C LYS A 49 10.60 -16.86 0.41
N ASP A 50 9.86 -16.05 1.16
CA ASP A 50 8.94 -16.54 2.18
C ASP A 50 7.71 -17.19 1.57
N ILE A 51 7.16 -16.62 0.49
CA ILE A 51 6.04 -17.19 -0.26
C ILE A 51 6.38 -18.62 -0.72
N MET A 52 7.58 -18.85 -1.28
CA MET A 52 7.98 -20.18 -1.75
C MET A 52 8.07 -21.23 -0.63
N LYS A 53 8.29 -20.82 0.62
CA LYS A 53 8.37 -21.73 1.78
C LYS A 53 6.99 -22.05 2.39
N MET A 54 5.98 -21.23 2.10
CA MET A 54 4.66 -21.35 2.69
C MET A 54 3.78 -22.34 1.91
N LYS A 55 2.97 -23.12 2.62
CA LYS A 55 2.00 -24.04 1.98
C LYS A 55 0.88 -23.30 1.25
N PHE A 56 0.43 -22.16 1.80
CA PHE A 56 -0.58 -21.30 1.21
C PHE A 56 -0.33 -19.86 1.66
N ILE A 57 -0.79 -18.92 0.84
CA ILE A 57 -0.57 -17.49 1.01
C ILE A 57 -1.90 -16.76 0.83
N THR A 58 -2.11 -15.76 1.68
CA THR A 58 -3.24 -14.84 1.63
C THR A 58 -2.76 -13.40 1.69
N PRO A 59 -3.50 -12.44 1.11
CA PRO A 59 -3.15 -11.01 1.21
C PRO A 59 -3.02 -10.52 2.66
N TYR A 60 -3.84 -11.08 3.57
CA TYR A 60 -3.79 -10.71 4.99
C TYR A 60 -2.48 -11.13 5.67
N GLN A 61 -1.93 -12.29 5.33
CA GLN A 61 -0.64 -12.74 5.88
C GLN A 61 0.51 -11.80 5.48
N LEU A 62 0.55 -11.34 4.22
CA LEU A 62 1.54 -10.37 3.78
C LEU A 62 1.35 -9.01 4.45
N HIS A 63 0.09 -8.56 4.57
CA HIS A 63 -0.26 -7.34 5.30
C HIS A 63 0.27 -7.36 6.74
N SER A 64 -0.04 -8.42 7.49
CA SER A 64 0.34 -8.52 8.90
C SER A 64 1.83 -8.75 9.10
N LYS A 65 2.51 -9.48 8.20
CA LYS A 65 3.93 -9.83 8.36
C LYS A 65 4.87 -8.69 7.97
N TYR A 66 4.57 -7.97 6.90
CA TYR A 66 5.42 -6.90 6.36
C TYR A 66 4.88 -5.51 6.65
N ASN A 67 3.77 -5.41 7.39
CA ASN A 67 3.12 -4.16 7.76
C ASN A 67 2.83 -3.24 6.55
N ILE A 68 2.56 -3.85 5.39
CA ILE A 68 2.18 -3.17 4.14
C ILE A 68 0.67 -3.04 4.07
N LYS A 69 0.12 -2.03 3.38
CA LYS A 69 -1.35 -1.90 3.25
C LYS A 69 -1.98 -3.14 2.60
N TYR A 70 -3.22 -3.48 2.97
CA TYR A 70 -3.92 -4.63 2.40
C TYR A 70 -4.03 -4.57 0.87
N SER A 71 -4.33 -3.39 0.30
CA SER A 71 -4.37 -3.21 -1.16
C SER A 71 -3.03 -3.57 -1.79
N VAL A 72 -1.92 -3.09 -1.19
CA VAL A 72 -0.56 -3.35 -1.66
C VAL A 72 -0.23 -4.84 -1.59
N ALA A 73 -0.60 -5.52 -0.51
CA ALA A 73 -0.43 -6.96 -0.38
C ALA A 73 -1.21 -7.74 -1.46
N LYS A 74 -2.41 -7.29 -1.81
CA LYS A 74 -3.23 -7.88 -2.88
C LYS A 74 -2.55 -7.71 -4.24
N ASP A 75 -2.12 -6.48 -4.55
CA ASP A 75 -1.46 -6.15 -5.82
C ASP A 75 -0.14 -6.95 -5.99
N ILE A 76 0.63 -7.12 -4.91
CA ILE A 76 1.86 -7.93 -4.92
C ILE A 76 1.58 -9.40 -5.25
N ILE A 77 0.53 -9.98 -4.65
CA ILE A 77 0.16 -11.37 -4.92
C ILE A 77 -0.32 -11.55 -6.36
N GLU A 78 -1.16 -10.64 -6.87
CA GLU A 78 -1.63 -10.65 -8.26
C GLU A 78 -0.48 -10.49 -9.26
N MET A 79 0.53 -9.68 -8.92
CA MET A 79 1.75 -9.56 -9.70
C MET A 79 2.53 -10.89 -9.73
N PHE A 80 2.69 -11.56 -8.59
CA PHE A 80 3.38 -12.86 -8.54
C PHE A 80 2.61 -13.99 -9.22
N GLU A 81 1.27 -13.94 -9.17
CA GLU A 81 0.41 -14.82 -9.95
C GLU A 81 0.58 -14.58 -11.46
N SER A 82 0.62 -13.32 -11.89
CA SER A 82 0.87 -12.95 -13.29
C SER A 82 2.24 -13.45 -13.78
N GLN A 83 3.23 -13.49 -12.90
CA GLN A 83 4.55 -14.07 -13.15
C GLN A 83 4.60 -15.60 -13.04
N LYS A 84 3.46 -16.27 -12.81
CA LYS A 84 3.34 -17.72 -12.60
C LYS A 84 4.16 -18.26 -11.42
N LEU A 85 4.48 -17.41 -10.44
CA LEU A 85 5.12 -17.85 -9.19
C LEU A 85 4.09 -18.38 -8.18
N LEU A 86 2.86 -17.88 -8.29
CA LEU A 86 1.71 -18.27 -7.48
C LEU A 86 0.58 -18.76 -8.37
N LYS A 87 -0.22 -19.66 -7.84
CA LYS A 87 -1.49 -20.11 -8.42
C LYS A 87 -2.61 -19.82 -7.45
N ALA A 88 -3.65 -19.12 -7.88
CA ALA A 88 -4.85 -19.03 -7.07
C ALA A 88 -5.57 -20.38 -7.00
N ILE A 89 -5.90 -20.81 -5.78
CA ILE A 89 -6.80 -21.95 -5.55
C ILE A 89 -8.24 -21.45 -5.52
N LYS A 90 -8.48 -20.35 -4.79
CA LYS A 90 -9.80 -19.78 -4.58
C LYS A 90 -9.73 -18.28 -4.59
N THR A 91 -10.39 -17.66 -5.55
CA THR A 91 -10.53 -16.20 -5.63
C THR A 91 -11.98 -15.83 -5.34
N GLY A 92 -12.20 -15.09 -4.25
CA GLY A 92 -13.45 -14.41 -3.95
C GLY A 92 -13.19 -12.92 -3.75
N ARG A 93 -14.24 -12.10 -3.82
CA ARG A 93 -14.11 -10.63 -3.67
C ARG A 93 -13.39 -10.20 -2.39
N ARG A 94 -13.54 -10.97 -1.31
CA ARG A 94 -12.95 -10.69 0.01
C ARG A 94 -11.81 -11.61 0.42
N LEU A 95 -11.65 -12.75 -0.25
CA LEU A 95 -10.74 -13.79 0.19
C LEU A 95 -10.10 -14.46 -1.03
N GLY A 96 -8.80 -14.25 -1.19
CA GLY A 96 -7.97 -14.93 -2.16
C GLY A 96 -7.00 -15.87 -1.44
N ILE A 97 -7.03 -17.16 -1.78
CA ILE A 97 -6.08 -18.16 -1.31
C ILE A 97 -5.22 -18.58 -2.49
N TYR A 98 -3.91 -18.45 -2.30
CA TYR A 98 -2.89 -18.72 -3.29
C TYR A 98 -1.94 -19.79 -2.78
N VAL A 99 -1.35 -20.55 -3.69
CA VAL A 99 -0.28 -21.49 -3.39
C VAL A 99 0.90 -21.26 -4.31
N PRO A 100 2.12 -21.58 -3.87
CA PRO A 100 3.28 -21.56 -4.75
C PRO A 100 3.03 -22.47 -5.95
N ALA A 101 3.33 -21.97 -7.14
CA ALA A 101 3.45 -22.82 -8.32
C ALA A 101 4.77 -23.59 -8.17
N SER A 102 4.70 -24.77 -7.55
CA SER A 102 5.86 -25.64 -7.34
C SER A 102 6.45 -26.14 -8.65
#